data_AF-H0V0D0-F1
#
_entry.id   AF-H0V0D0-F1
#
_cell.length_a   1.000
_cell.length_b   1.000
_cell.length_c   1.000
_cell.angle_alpha   90.00
_cell.angle_beta   90.00
_cell.angle_gamma   90.00
#
_symmetry.space_group_name_H-M   'P 1'
#
loop_
_entity.id
_entity.type
_entity.pdbx_description
1 polymer ?
#
loop_
_entity_poly.entity_id
_entity_poly.type
_entity_poly.pdbx_seq_one_letter_code
_entity_poly.pdbx_strand_id
1 'polypeptide(L)'
;MPKKGKNAMTSLPNEEQLLLFQQKLLAEEEMAKKKERLLSQFLKDKLAKEEQNSALNLNKINMQWRTVLREIKTRELHKDIEILSQTFERVMDCKDNVIKSLAKDLSEAEEQYAHALRSHLHNVDQLLALQRRRLSLLEESYTMELEALTKEFETERKTITEQHEKEIRYLQDVFMAMEQSYMDSEYESKLEFQSLWDDLKNKNLEEKHFLRLQLENIVEGLWRRFQDALKSYTDATEDRRIAFETLKVKDEKSSKEIEAQMKKIQKLQEAIAVLKGKIMLHSRESEDQNQYIRNDKDLILIQLRKLKAQRTQAREISQENLVKLTRESNATLKALKKVVDKGEKILKLAEICRKFETEEEKVLPFYSSVLTLEEQETEMQEGDEELTKELAQVMADYRGMENFWKRYNKVKLEQLSLQHRQAQLLEINRKLREMLKQYLDGISVSDEVLSQLNPLFIVNHRSNLPQPLPTPMAQSGYNIVEAAHVISHTL
;
A
#
# COMPACT_ATOMS: atom_id res chain seq x y z
N MET A 1 129.09 42.22 92.87
CA MET A 1 129.73 43.35 93.57
C MET A 1 129.32 44.63 92.84
N PRO A 2 129.16 45.82 93.49
CA PRO A 2 129.55 46.17 94.87
C PRO A 2 128.60 45.87 96.07
N LYS A 3 127.72 46.81 96.47
CA LYS A 3 127.41 47.20 97.88
C LYS A 3 125.89 47.42 98.10
N LYS A 4 125.26 47.25 99.30
CA LYS A 4 125.48 47.69 100.70
C LYS A 4 125.15 49.17 101.01
N GLY A 5 124.23 49.40 101.97
CA GLY A 5 124.04 50.68 102.68
C GLY A 5 122.78 50.76 103.55
N LYS A 6 122.91 51.02 104.86
CA LYS A 6 121.83 51.29 105.85
C LYS A 6 121.99 52.72 106.42
N ASN A 7 120.90 53.27 106.99
CA ASN A 7 120.76 54.16 108.20
C ASN A 7 119.59 55.17 107.97
N ALA A 8 118.52 55.19 108.78
CA ALA A 8 118.33 55.87 110.10
C ALA A 8 118.18 57.42 109.98
N MET A 9 117.27 58.18 110.63
CA MET A 9 116.08 57.95 111.50
C MET A 9 115.30 59.30 111.67
N THR A 10 114.12 59.34 112.33
CA THR A 10 113.30 60.54 112.77
C THR A 10 112.54 61.38 111.71
N SER A 11 111.40 62.07 111.95
CA SER A 11 110.23 61.87 112.86
C SER A 11 109.07 62.90 112.60
N LEU A 12 107.81 62.44 112.40
CA LEU A 12 106.48 63.15 112.53
C LEU A 12 106.11 64.34 111.58
N PRO A 13 104.80 64.72 111.34
CA PRO A 13 103.51 64.11 111.75
C PRO A 13 102.36 64.01 110.66
N ASN A 14 101.94 62.79 110.32
CA ASN A 14 100.57 62.21 110.44
C ASN A 14 99.19 62.80 109.98
N GLU A 15 99.02 63.87 109.17
CA GLU A 15 97.66 64.14 108.57
C GLU A 15 97.57 63.92 107.04
N GLU A 16 98.62 64.20 106.27
CA GLU A 16 98.55 64.11 104.79
C GLU A 16 98.52 62.66 104.24
N GLN A 17 98.93 61.67 105.06
CA GLN A 17 99.01 60.27 104.62
C GLN A 17 97.63 59.60 104.46
N LEU A 18 96.61 60.05 105.20
CA LEU A 18 95.27 59.43 105.14
C LEU A 18 94.54 59.78 103.83
N LEU A 19 94.60 61.06 103.43
CA LEU A 19 94.03 61.54 102.17
C LEU A 19 94.68 60.87 100.94
N LEU A 20 96.01 60.70 100.96
CA LEU A 20 96.74 60.02 99.89
C LEU A 20 96.37 58.53 99.77
N PHE A 21 96.04 57.87 100.89
CA PHE A 21 95.56 56.49 100.89
C PHE A 21 94.11 56.39 100.38
N GLN A 22 93.23 57.31 100.80
CA GLN A 22 91.84 57.37 100.33
C GLN A 22 91.76 57.68 98.82
N GLN A 23 92.60 58.60 98.32
CA GLN A 23 92.67 58.93 96.89
C GLN A 23 93.19 57.75 96.05
N LYS A 24 94.11 56.93 96.59
CA LYS A 24 94.56 55.68 95.94
C LYS A 24 93.45 54.63 95.89
N LEU A 25 92.72 54.40 96.99
CA LEU A 25 91.61 53.44 97.01
C LEU A 25 90.48 53.84 96.05
N LEU A 26 90.14 55.14 95.97
CA LEU A 26 89.17 55.64 94.99
C LEU A 26 89.67 55.48 93.55
N ALA A 27 90.96 55.73 93.29
CA ALA A 27 91.56 55.48 91.97
C ALA A 27 91.58 53.99 91.60
N GLU A 28 91.86 53.10 92.56
CA GLU A 28 91.82 51.64 92.36
C GLU A 28 90.39 51.12 92.14
N GLU A 29 89.41 51.61 92.89
CA GLU A 29 87.98 51.33 92.64
C GLU A 29 87.54 51.86 91.28
N GLU A 30 87.92 53.07 90.90
CA GLU A 30 87.62 53.59 89.56
C GLU A 30 88.27 52.76 88.46
N MET A 31 89.51 52.31 88.66
CA MET A 31 90.21 51.42 87.72
C MET A 31 89.59 50.03 87.68
N ALA A 32 89.07 49.51 88.79
CA ALA A 32 88.29 48.28 88.85
C ALA A 32 86.96 48.44 88.10
N LYS A 33 86.19 49.50 88.38
CA LYS A 33 84.95 49.85 87.67
C LYS A 33 85.19 50.11 86.18
N LYS A 34 86.32 50.70 85.78
CA LYS A 34 86.74 50.85 84.38
C LYS A 34 87.03 49.48 83.73
N LYS A 35 87.75 48.58 84.41
CA LYS A 35 87.99 47.19 83.94
C LYS A 35 86.69 46.38 83.83
N GLU A 36 85.79 46.49 84.80
CA GLU A 36 84.50 45.81 84.82
C GLU A 36 83.57 46.32 83.71
N ARG A 37 83.53 47.63 83.46
CA ARG A 37 82.82 48.22 82.32
C ARG A 37 83.41 47.75 80.99
N LEU A 38 84.74 47.71 80.85
CA LEU A 38 85.42 47.19 79.66
C LEU A 38 85.10 45.71 79.43
N LEU A 39 85.12 44.88 80.47
CA LEU A 39 84.76 43.46 80.39
C LEU A 39 83.28 43.28 80.04
N SER A 40 82.39 44.06 80.64
CA SER A 40 80.94 44.03 80.36
C SER A 40 80.62 44.49 78.94
N GLN A 41 81.34 45.50 78.43
CA GLN A 41 81.27 45.93 77.02
C GLN A 41 81.78 44.84 76.10
N PHE A 42 82.94 44.23 76.40
CA PHE A 42 83.49 43.12 75.62
C PHE A 42 82.55 41.90 75.56
N LEU A 43 81.88 41.56 76.67
CA LEU A 43 80.89 40.48 76.73
C LEU A 43 79.61 40.83 75.95
N LYS A 44 79.12 42.08 76.03
CA LYS A 44 77.99 42.55 75.21
C LYS A 44 78.34 42.56 73.72
N ASP A 45 79.53 43.02 73.34
CA ASP A 45 80.02 42.98 71.96
C ASP A 45 80.19 41.54 71.45
N LYS A 46 80.62 40.61 72.32
CA LYS A 46 80.69 39.18 72.01
C LYS A 46 79.31 38.58 71.81
N LEU A 47 78.35 38.87 72.68
CA LEU A 47 76.98 38.40 72.58
C LEU A 47 76.30 38.95 71.32
N ALA A 48 76.39 40.25 71.07
CA ALA A 48 75.83 40.89 69.87
C ALA A 48 76.44 40.34 68.58
N LYS A 49 77.76 40.04 68.56
CA LYS A 49 78.41 39.36 67.44
C LYS A 49 77.90 37.94 67.26
N GLU A 50 77.61 37.21 68.33
CA GLU A 50 77.09 35.84 68.25
C GLU A 50 75.60 35.79 67.86
N GLU A 51 74.80 36.75 68.32
CA GLU A 51 73.41 36.98 67.85
C GLU A 51 73.40 37.35 66.36
N GLN A 52 74.29 38.25 65.92
CA GLN A 52 74.44 38.60 64.51
C GLN A 52 74.93 37.41 63.67
N ASN A 53 75.90 36.64 64.16
CA ASN A 53 76.39 35.42 63.50
C ASN A 53 75.30 34.34 63.40
N SER A 54 74.53 34.11 64.47
CA SER A 54 73.45 33.11 64.48
C SER A 54 72.30 33.52 63.57
N ALA A 55 71.92 34.80 63.53
CA ALA A 55 70.95 35.32 62.56
C ALA A 55 71.45 35.18 61.10
N LEU A 56 72.72 35.47 60.84
CA LEU A 56 73.33 35.26 59.52
C LEU A 56 73.41 33.77 59.13
N ASN A 57 73.73 32.89 60.08
CA ASN A 57 73.79 31.46 59.86
C ASN A 57 72.40 30.85 59.66
N LEU A 58 71.39 31.29 60.42
CA LEU A 58 69.98 30.92 60.20
C LEU A 58 69.51 31.36 58.81
N ASN A 59 69.87 32.56 58.36
CA ASN A 59 69.55 33.03 57.01
C ASN A 59 70.27 32.23 55.91
N LYS A 60 71.53 31.81 56.11
CA LYS A 60 72.24 30.89 55.20
C LYS A 60 71.56 29.52 55.13
N ILE A 61 71.22 28.94 56.28
CA ILE A 61 70.52 27.66 56.40
C ILE A 61 69.13 27.74 55.74
N ASN A 62 68.37 28.81 55.99
CA ASN A 62 67.08 29.05 55.34
C ASN A 62 67.22 29.25 53.82
N MET A 63 68.29 29.89 53.34
CA MET A 63 68.55 30.00 51.90
C MET A 63 68.83 28.62 51.30
N GLN A 64 69.69 27.81 51.93
CA GLN A 64 69.98 26.43 51.51
C GLN A 64 68.71 25.56 51.48
N TRP A 65 67.90 25.59 52.54
CA TRP A 65 66.60 24.88 52.57
C TRP A 65 65.63 25.39 51.49
N ARG A 66 65.57 26.71 51.23
CA ARG A 66 64.75 27.26 50.14
C ARG A 66 65.23 26.83 48.76
N THR A 67 66.51 26.57 48.57
CA THR A 67 67.04 26.00 47.31
C THR A 67 66.64 24.53 47.20
N VAL A 68 66.93 23.72 48.22
CA VAL A 68 66.60 22.28 48.26
C VAL A 68 65.10 22.04 48.11
N LEU A 69 64.25 22.76 48.85
CA LEU A 69 62.79 22.63 48.75
C LEU A 69 62.25 23.09 47.38
N ARG A 70 62.85 24.12 46.76
CA ARG A 70 62.49 24.52 45.40
C ARG A 70 62.89 23.46 44.40
N GLU A 71 64.08 22.87 44.49
CA GLU A 71 64.50 21.78 43.61
C GLU A 71 63.64 20.52 43.76
N ILE A 72 63.25 20.16 44.98
CA ILE A 72 62.33 19.04 45.21
C ILE A 72 60.97 19.38 44.59
N LYS A 73 60.43 20.58 44.86
CA LYS A 73 59.10 20.94 44.35
C LYS A 73 59.07 21.14 42.83
N THR A 74 60.14 21.63 42.19
CA THR A 74 60.22 21.65 40.73
C THR A 74 60.27 20.23 40.18
N ARG A 75 61.05 19.31 40.76
CA ARG A 75 61.08 17.90 40.32
C ARG A 75 59.73 17.19 40.48
N GLU A 76 58.96 17.48 41.54
CA GLU A 76 57.57 17.02 41.67
C GLU A 76 56.70 17.59 40.54
N LEU A 77 56.68 18.90 40.36
CA LEU A 77 55.83 19.55 39.35
C LEU A 77 56.16 19.11 37.91
N HIS A 78 57.43 18.80 37.59
CA HIS A 78 57.77 18.23 36.28
C HIS A 78 57.17 16.84 36.08
N LYS A 79 57.17 15.99 37.12
CA LYS A 79 56.52 14.66 37.07
C LYS A 79 55.01 14.79 36.98
N ASP A 80 54.40 15.72 37.72
CA ASP A 80 52.96 15.98 37.66
C ASP A 80 52.54 16.43 36.25
N ILE A 81 53.35 17.30 35.62
CA ILE A 81 53.15 17.75 34.22
C ILE A 81 53.32 16.59 33.23
N GLU A 82 54.32 15.73 33.41
CA GLU A 82 54.58 14.57 32.53
C GLU A 82 53.47 13.51 32.64
N ILE A 83 52.98 13.23 33.85
CA ILE A 83 51.82 12.36 34.06
C ILE A 83 50.59 12.99 33.39
N LEU A 84 50.38 14.29 33.57
CA LEU A 84 49.24 15.00 33.00
C LEU A 84 49.29 15.01 31.46
N SER A 85 50.46 15.24 30.85
CA SER A 85 50.61 15.20 29.38
C SER A 85 50.31 13.79 28.84
N GLN A 86 50.83 12.73 29.46
CA GLN A 86 50.51 11.36 29.08
C GLN A 86 49.01 11.03 29.23
N THR A 87 48.32 11.58 30.25
CA THR A 87 46.87 11.40 30.35
C THR A 87 46.10 12.16 29.28
N PHE A 88 46.54 13.36 28.90
CA PHE A 88 45.94 14.12 27.80
C PHE A 88 46.17 13.45 26.45
N GLU A 89 47.37 12.94 26.16
CA GLU A 89 47.66 12.18 24.95
C GLU A 89 46.73 10.96 24.81
N ARG A 90 46.60 10.13 25.86
CA ARG A 90 45.67 9.00 25.87
C ARG A 90 44.21 9.42 25.62
N VAL A 91 43.77 10.52 26.24
CA VAL A 91 42.40 11.04 26.03
C VAL A 91 42.21 11.58 24.61
N MET A 92 43.23 12.19 24.02
CA MET A 92 43.23 12.62 22.62
C MET A 92 43.18 11.42 21.67
N ASP A 93 44.02 10.40 21.88
CA ASP A 93 44.01 9.17 21.09
C ASP A 93 42.64 8.47 21.14
N CYS A 94 42.03 8.38 22.33
CA CYS A 94 40.67 7.85 22.48
C CYS A 94 39.64 8.67 21.70
N LYS A 95 39.72 10.01 21.74
CA LYS A 95 38.80 10.90 21.00
C LYS A 95 39.01 10.81 19.49
N ASP A 96 40.26 10.79 19.02
CA ASP A 96 40.58 10.67 17.61
C ASP A 96 40.16 9.31 17.06
N ASN A 97 40.25 8.24 17.85
CA ASN A 97 39.75 6.91 17.46
C ASN A 97 38.22 6.88 17.37
N VAL A 98 37.51 7.54 18.29
CA VAL A 98 36.04 7.71 18.20
C VAL A 98 35.64 8.59 17.00
N ILE A 99 36.40 9.64 16.69
CA ILE A 99 36.15 10.47 15.49
C ILE A 99 36.37 9.66 14.22
N LYS A 100 37.43 8.84 14.15
CA LYS A 100 37.71 7.94 13.02
C LYS A 100 36.62 6.87 12.84
N SER A 101 36.13 6.26 13.93
CA SER A 101 35.05 5.29 13.84
C SER A 101 33.75 5.95 13.36
N LEU A 102 33.35 7.08 13.97
CA LEU A 102 32.14 7.81 13.55
C LEU A 102 32.21 8.30 12.10
N ALA A 103 33.38 8.73 11.62
CA ALA A 103 33.59 9.11 10.22
C ALA A 103 33.44 7.89 9.28
N LYS A 104 33.92 6.72 9.69
CA LYS A 104 33.74 5.46 8.95
C LYS A 104 32.28 5.03 8.94
N ASP A 105 31.62 4.99 10.09
CA ASP A 105 30.20 4.61 10.24
C ASP A 105 29.30 5.52 9.38
N LEU A 106 29.61 6.83 9.31
CA LEU A 106 28.91 7.79 8.46
C LEU A 106 29.12 7.48 6.97
N SER A 107 30.36 7.18 6.54
CA SER A 107 30.61 6.77 5.15
C SER A 107 29.92 5.46 4.77
N GLU A 108 29.90 4.46 5.66
CA GLU A 108 29.18 3.20 5.44
C GLU A 108 27.67 3.42 5.35
N ALA A 109 27.10 4.30 6.19
CA ALA A 109 25.70 4.67 6.14
C ALA A 109 25.33 5.43 4.84
N GLU A 110 26.19 6.33 4.36
CA GLU A 110 26.00 7.01 3.07
C GLU A 110 26.06 6.04 1.88
N GLU A 111 26.99 5.09 1.88
CA GLU A 111 27.07 4.05 0.85
C GLU A 111 25.83 3.14 0.85
N GLN A 112 25.40 2.69 2.04
CA GLN A 112 24.18 1.89 2.20
C GLN A 112 22.94 2.64 1.70
N TYR A 113 22.79 3.91 2.07
CA TYR A 113 21.70 4.76 1.58
C TYR A 113 21.75 4.94 0.06
N ALA A 114 22.93 5.19 -0.51
CA ALA A 114 23.10 5.34 -1.95
C ALA A 114 22.83 4.03 -2.71
N HIS A 115 23.14 2.87 -2.14
CA HIS A 115 22.76 1.56 -2.69
C HIS A 115 21.26 1.30 -2.63
N ALA A 116 20.62 1.57 -1.48
CA ALA A 116 19.17 1.45 -1.31
C ALA A 116 18.41 2.36 -2.29
N LEU A 117 18.86 3.62 -2.45
CA LEU A 117 18.28 4.57 -3.39
C LEU A 117 18.41 4.10 -4.85
N ARG A 118 19.59 3.62 -5.26
CA ARG A 118 19.79 3.06 -6.62
C ARG A 118 18.90 1.85 -6.88
N SER A 119 18.77 0.94 -5.91
CA SER A 119 17.88 -0.22 -6.01
C SER A 119 16.41 0.20 -6.12
N HIS A 120 15.97 1.15 -5.29
CA HIS A 120 14.61 1.70 -5.36
C HIS A 120 14.32 2.35 -6.71
N LEU A 121 15.22 3.21 -7.21
CA LEU A 121 15.07 3.85 -8.53
C LEU A 121 14.99 2.81 -9.66
N HIS A 122 15.84 1.77 -9.62
CA HIS A 122 15.77 0.69 -10.60
C HIS A 122 14.42 -0.06 -10.57
N ASN A 123 13.88 -0.32 -9.37
CA ASN A 123 12.56 -0.94 -9.23
C ASN A 123 11.44 -0.02 -9.76
N VAL A 124 11.54 1.29 -9.56
CA VAL A 124 10.61 2.29 -10.13
C VAL A 124 10.71 2.31 -11.66
N ASP A 125 11.91 2.25 -12.24
CA ASP A 125 12.11 2.18 -13.69
C ASP A 125 11.52 0.90 -14.30
N GLN A 126 11.67 -0.25 -13.63
CA GLN A 126 11.01 -1.50 -14.03
C GLN A 126 9.48 -1.37 -14.00
N LEU A 127 8.91 -0.78 -12.93
CA LEU A 127 7.47 -0.53 -12.84
C LEU A 127 6.98 0.43 -13.93
N LEU A 128 7.73 1.49 -14.23
CA LEU A 128 7.43 2.41 -15.33
C LEU A 128 7.48 1.71 -16.70
N ALA A 129 8.46 0.83 -16.94
CA ALA A 129 8.53 0.04 -18.16
C ALA A 129 7.33 -0.91 -18.32
N LEU A 130 6.90 -1.56 -17.23
CA LEU A 130 5.69 -2.40 -17.23
C LEU A 130 4.42 -1.59 -17.51
N GLN A 131 4.26 -0.41 -16.90
CA GLN A 131 3.10 0.46 -17.18
C GLN A 131 3.12 1.01 -18.61
N ARG A 132 4.28 1.41 -19.14
CA ARG A 132 4.43 1.83 -20.55
C ARG A 132 4.03 0.72 -21.51
N ARG A 133 4.49 -0.52 -21.28
CA ARG A 133 4.09 -1.69 -22.10
C ARG A 133 2.58 -1.99 -21.98
N ARG A 134 2.00 -1.85 -20.78
CA ARG A 134 0.55 -2.02 -20.60
C ARG A 134 -0.25 -0.95 -21.36
N LEU A 135 0.22 0.29 -21.35
CA LEU A 135 -0.40 1.39 -22.09
C LEU A 135 -0.28 1.19 -23.60
N SER A 136 0.89 0.79 -24.12
CA SER A 136 1.06 0.54 -25.57
C SER A 136 0.17 -0.60 -26.04
N LEU A 137 0.10 -1.72 -25.31
CA LEU A 137 -0.80 -2.83 -25.65
C LEU A 137 -2.28 -2.42 -25.60
N LEU A 138 -2.67 -1.53 -24.69
CA LEU A 138 -4.04 -1.01 -24.61
C LEU A 138 -4.34 -0.08 -25.80
N GLU A 139 -3.41 0.79 -26.16
CA GLU A 139 -3.49 1.69 -27.32
C GLU A 139 -3.53 0.90 -28.65
N GLU A 140 -2.68 -0.12 -28.80
CA GLU A 140 -2.69 -1.07 -29.92
C GLU A 140 -4.04 -1.79 -30.00
N SER A 141 -4.57 -2.33 -28.89
CA SER A 141 -5.88 -3.00 -28.90
C SER A 141 -7.03 -2.06 -29.28
N TYR A 142 -7.03 -0.83 -28.75
CA TYR A 142 -8.05 0.18 -29.05
C TYR A 142 -7.98 0.67 -30.50
N THR A 143 -6.79 0.89 -31.03
CA THR A 143 -6.61 1.28 -32.45
C THR A 143 -7.01 0.14 -33.39
N MET A 144 -6.68 -1.11 -33.07
CA MET A 144 -7.14 -2.28 -33.83
C MET A 144 -8.68 -2.43 -33.81
N GLU A 145 -9.33 -2.28 -32.65
CA GLU A 145 -10.78 -2.34 -32.53
C GLU A 145 -11.45 -1.18 -33.31
N LEU A 146 -10.92 0.03 -33.21
CA LEU A 146 -11.41 1.20 -33.95
C LEU A 146 -11.21 1.04 -35.46
N GLU A 147 -10.08 0.50 -35.91
CA GLU A 147 -9.85 0.17 -37.32
C GLU A 147 -10.77 -0.93 -37.85
N ALA A 148 -11.04 -1.97 -37.05
CA ALA A 148 -11.96 -3.03 -37.42
C ALA A 148 -13.39 -2.49 -37.59
N LEU A 149 -13.87 -1.76 -36.58
CA LEU A 149 -15.22 -1.19 -36.56
C LEU A 149 -15.43 -0.14 -37.66
N THR A 150 -14.43 0.70 -37.94
CA THR A 150 -14.51 1.65 -39.06
C THR A 150 -14.52 0.95 -40.42
N LYS A 151 -13.73 -0.11 -40.61
CA LYS A 151 -13.78 -0.94 -41.83
C LYS A 151 -15.14 -1.62 -42.00
N GLU A 152 -15.71 -2.18 -40.92
CA GLU A 152 -17.06 -2.77 -40.92
C GLU A 152 -18.11 -1.74 -41.37
N PHE A 153 -18.21 -0.58 -40.69
CA PHE A 153 -19.13 0.49 -41.07
C PHE A 153 -18.92 1.00 -42.51
N GLU A 154 -17.67 1.09 -42.98
CA GLU A 154 -17.41 1.47 -44.37
C GLU A 154 -17.87 0.41 -45.37
N THR A 155 -17.72 -0.89 -45.05
CA THR A 155 -18.21 -1.97 -45.91
C THR A 155 -19.74 -2.04 -45.93
N GLU A 156 -20.40 -1.90 -44.78
CA GLU A 156 -21.86 -1.81 -44.69
C GLU A 156 -22.41 -0.59 -45.46
N ARG A 157 -21.78 0.58 -45.29
CA ARG A 157 -22.15 1.78 -46.06
C ARG A 157 -22.03 1.53 -47.56
N LYS A 158 -20.92 0.91 -48.02
CA LYS A 158 -20.70 0.58 -49.44
C LYS A 158 -21.77 -0.38 -49.97
N THR A 159 -22.06 -1.48 -49.26
CA THR A 159 -23.07 -2.45 -49.70
C THR A 159 -24.47 -1.84 -49.76
N ILE A 160 -24.85 -1.00 -48.78
CA ILE A 160 -26.12 -0.26 -48.79
C ILE A 160 -26.18 0.69 -49.99
N THR A 161 -25.14 1.49 -50.24
CA THR A 161 -25.13 2.40 -51.40
C THR A 161 -25.18 1.66 -52.74
N GLU A 162 -24.46 0.54 -52.87
CA GLU A 162 -24.50 -0.26 -54.10
C GLU A 162 -25.85 -0.95 -54.32
N GLN A 163 -26.51 -1.42 -53.25
CA GLN A 163 -27.86 -1.98 -53.32
C GLN A 163 -28.86 -0.92 -53.75
N HIS A 164 -28.81 0.26 -53.11
CA HIS A 164 -29.68 1.38 -53.44
C HIS A 164 -29.50 1.86 -54.90
N GLU A 165 -28.26 1.94 -55.39
CA GLU A 165 -28.00 2.25 -56.81
C GLU A 165 -28.54 1.17 -57.77
N LYS A 166 -28.43 -0.11 -57.41
CA LYS A 166 -28.99 -1.22 -58.22
C LYS A 166 -30.52 -1.15 -58.26
N GLU A 167 -31.16 -0.85 -57.14
CA GLU A 167 -32.61 -0.64 -57.04
C GLU A 167 -33.09 0.57 -57.85
N ILE A 168 -32.38 1.70 -57.78
CA ILE A 168 -32.68 2.89 -58.60
C ILE A 168 -32.61 2.56 -60.09
N ARG A 169 -31.53 1.90 -60.54
CA ARG A 169 -31.36 1.52 -61.96
C ARG A 169 -32.47 0.55 -62.40
N TYR A 170 -32.79 -0.45 -61.59
CA TYR A 170 -33.91 -1.36 -61.87
C TYR A 170 -35.25 -0.63 -62.00
N LEU A 171 -35.55 0.32 -61.11
CA LEU A 171 -36.77 1.14 -61.20
C LEU A 171 -36.78 2.03 -62.45
N GLN A 172 -35.64 2.57 -62.85
CA GLN A 172 -35.50 3.32 -64.12
C GLN A 172 -35.75 2.42 -65.33
N ASP A 173 -35.19 1.20 -65.36
CA ASP A 173 -35.40 0.23 -66.44
C ASP A 173 -36.88 -0.20 -66.54
N VAL A 174 -37.52 -0.49 -65.41
CA VAL A 174 -38.95 -0.80 -65.34
C VAL A 174 -39.81 0.38 -65.80
N PHE A 175 -39.45 1.60 -65.41
CA PHE A 175 -40.16 2.81 -65.84
C PHE A 175 -40.05 3.03 -67.35
N MET A 176 -38.85 2.92 -67.93
CA MET A 176 -38.65 3.03 -69.39
C MET A 176 -39.39 1.93 -70.16
N ALA A 177 -39.39 0.69 -69.68
CA ALA A 177 -40.14 -0.41 -70.29
C ALA A 177 -41.66 -0.19 -70.21
N MET A 178 -42.15 0.37 -69.09
CA MET A 178 -43.55 0.72 -68.89
C MET A 178 -43.97 1.87 -69.82
N GLU A 179 -43.17 2.95 -69.92
CA GLU A 179 -43.40 4.04 -70.88
C GLU A 179 -43.44 3.53 -72.33
N GLN A 180 -42.49 2.68 -72.74
CA GLN A 180 -42.49 2.09 -74.07
C GLN A 180 -43.77 1.28 -74.33
N SER A 181 -44.20 0.44 -73.37
CA SER A 181 -45.44 -0.34 -73.51
C SER A 181 -46.70 0.53 -73.61
N TYR A 182 -46.73 1.69 -72.95
CA TYR A 182 -47.81 2.66 -73.11
C TYR A 182 -47.77 3.33 -74.48
N MET A 183 -46.60 3.73 -74.97
CA MET A 183 -46.45 4.32 -76.31
C MET A 183 -46.86 3.34 -77.41
N ASP A 184 -46.46 2.06 -77.28
CA ASP A 184 -46.85 1.00 -78.21
C ASP A 184 -48.36 0.74 -78.17
N SER A 185 -48.96 0.64 -76.98
CA SER A 185 -50.41 0.46 -76.82
C SER A 185 -51.23 1.66 -77.31
N GLU A 186 -50.75 2.90 -77.10
CA GLU A 186 -51.39 4.11 -77.63
C GLU A 186 -51.28 4.15 -79.17
N TYR A 187 -50.16 3.67 -79.72
CA TYR A 187 -49.96 3.55 -81.17
C TYR A 187 -50.86 2.48 -81.79
N GLU A 188 -50.95 1.29 -81.20
CA GLU A 188 -51.88 0.24 -81.62
C GLU A 188 -53.34 0.74 -81.57
N SER A 189 -53.75 1.39 -80.47
CA SER A 189 -55.11 1.95 -80.35
C SER A 189 -55.39 3.03 -81.42
N LYS A 190 -54.41 3.86 -81.78
CA LYS A 190 -54.51 4.82 -82.89
C LYS A 190 -54.64 4.11 -84.25
N LEU A 191 -53.91 3.02 -84.49
CA LEU A 191 -54.02 2.21 -85.71
C LEU A 191 -55.37 1.50 -85.81
N GLU A 192 -55.84 0.86 -84.73
CA GLU A 192 -57.17 0.24 -84.66
C GLU A 192 -58.27 1.27 -84.94
N PHE A 193 -58.19 2.46 -84.34
CA PHE A 193 -59.13 3.55 -84.60
C PHE A 193 -59.14 3.97 -86.07
N GLN A 194 -57.96 4.11 -86.71
CA GLN A 194 -57.86 4.42 -88.13
C GLN A 194 -58.46 3.30 -89.01
N SER A 195 -58.17 2.03 -88.71
CA SER A 195 -58.74 0.89 -89.42
C SER A 195 -60.26 0.83 -89.30
N LEU A 196 -60.81 1.00 -88.09
CA LEU A 196 -62.26 1.03 -87.86
C LEU A 196 -62.92 2.23 -88.57
N TRP A 197 -62.23 3.36 -88.66
CA TRP A 197 -62.72 4.54 -89.37
C TRP A 197 -62.75 4.33 -90.89
N ASP A 198 -61.71 3.75 -91.49
CA ASP A 198 -61.70 3.41 -92.92
C ASP A 198 -62.69 2.28 -93.25
N ASP A 199 -62.86 1.27 -92.38
CA ASP A 199 -63.92 0.25 -92.51
C ASP A 199 -65.33 0.87 -92.49
N LEU A 200 -65.59 1.81 -91.58
CA LEU A 200 -66.87 2.52 -91.50
C LEU A 200 -67.11 3.37 -92.75
N LYS A 201 -66.07 4.01 -93.27
CA LYS A 201 -66.10 4.80 -94.50
C LYS A 201 -66.33 3.91 -95.73
N ASN A 202 -65.69 2.74 -95.80
CA ASN A 202 -65.90 1.75 -96.86
C ASN A 202 -67.34 1.21 -96.84
N LYS A 203 -67.87 0.82 -95.66
CA LYS A 203 -69.28 0.42 -95.50
C LYS A 203 -70.25 1.52 -95.95
N ASN A 204 -69.98 2.78 -95.60
CA ASN A 204 -70.79 3.92 -96.07
C ASN A 204 -70.72 4.12 -97.60
N LEU A 205 -69.61 3.76 -98.26
CA LEU A 205 -69.50 3.76 -99.71
C LEU A 205 -70.27 2.59 -100.32
N GLU A 206 -70.12 1.38 -99.77
CA GLU A 206 -70.87 0.18 -100.17
C GLU A 206 -72.39 0.37 -100.04
N GLU A 207 -72.87 0.92 -98.92
CA GLU A 207 -74.28 1.26 -98.71
C GLU A 207 -74.79 2.28 -99.74
N LYS A 208 -73.99 3.32 -100.06
CA LYS A 208 -74.33 4.28 -101.13
C LYS A 208 -74.37 3.62 -102.50
N HIS A 209 -73.44 2.73 -102.82
CA HIS A 209 -73.42 1.96 -104.07
C HIS A 209 -74.62 1.01 -104.16
N PHE A 210 -74.95 0.31 -103.07
CA PHE A 210 -76.10 -0.57 -102.98
C PHE A 210 -77.42 0.19 -103.12
N LEU A 211 -77.59 1.32 -102.42
CA LEU A 211 -78.77 2.17 -102.54
C LEU A 211 -78.93 2.71 -103.97
N ARG A 212 -77.83 3.10 -104.62
CA ARG A 212 -77.82 3.51 -106.03
C ARG A 212 -78.30 2.37 -106.94
N LEU A 213 -77.76 1.16 -106.76
CA LEU A 213 -78.16 -0.03 -107.50
C LEU A 213 -79.64 -0.39 -107.28
N GLN A 214 -80.15 -0.23 -106.05
CA GLN A 214 -81.57 -0.38 -105.75
C GLN A 214 -82.44 0.67 -106.46
N LEU A 215 -82.02 1.93 -106.48
CA LEU A 215 -82.73 3.01 -107.17
C LEU A 215 -82.73 2.80 -108.70
N GLU A 216 -81.61 2.39 -109.28
CA GLU A 216 -81.50 2.00 -110.69
C GLU A 216 -82.45 0.83 -111.02
N ASN A 217 -82.48 -0.22 -110.20
CA ASN A 217 -83.44 -1.33 -110.32
C ASN A 217 -84.92 -0.90 -110.15
N ILE A 218 -85.22 0.06 -109.27
CA ILE A 218 -86.58 0.60 -109.10
C ILE A 218 -87.00 1.39 -110.36
N VAL A 219 -86.09 2.17 -110.96
CA VAL A 219 -86.35 2.88 -112.22
C VAL A 219 -86.63 1.89 -113.36
N GLU A 220 -85.82 0.83 -113.52
CA GLU A 220 -86.10 -0.24 -114.48
C GLU A 220 -87.42 -0.96 -114.20
N GLY A 221 -87.74 -1.20 -112.91
CA GLY A 221 -89.00 -1.82 -112.49
C GLY A 221 -90.22 -0.95 -112.78
N LEU A 222 -90.11 0.38 -112.61
CA LEU A 222 -91.15 1.34 -112.98
C LEU A 222 -91.34 1.41 -114.50
N TRP A 223 -90.24 1.31 -115.27
CA TRP A 223 -90.30 1.24 -116.73
C TRP A 223 -91.05 -0.01 -117.23
N ARG A 224 -90.78 -1.19 -116.63
CA ARG A 224 -91.56 -2.41 -116.90
C ARG A 224 -93.02 -2.29 -116.46
N ARG A 225 -93.30 -1.73 -115.28
CA ARG A 225 -94.68 -1.50 -114.80
C ARG A 225 -95.48 -0.57 -115.72
N PHE A 226 -94.84 0.39 -116.40
CA PHE A 226 -95.49 1.19 -117.44
C PHE A 226 -95.90 0.35 -118.67
N GLN A 227 -95.10 -0.65 -119.07
CA GLN A 227 -95.47 -1.61 -120.11
C GLN A 227 -96.56 -2.60 -119.65
N ASP A 228 -96.50 -3.06 -118.39
CA ASP A 228 -97.41 -4.07 -117.86
C ASP A 228 -98.78 -3.50 -117.45
N ALA A 229 -98.86 -2.24 -116.99
CA ALA A 229 -100.13 -1.58 -116.68
C ALA A 229 -101.07 -1.46 -117.89
N LEU A 230 -100.52 -1.49 -119.12
CA LEU A 230 -101.28 -1.51 -120.37
C LEU A 230 -101.88 -2.89 -120.70
N LYS A 231 -101.39 -3.95 -120.06
CA LYS A 231 -101.90 -5.34 -120.15
C LYS A 231 -102.70 -5.78 -118.93
N SER A 232 -102.48 -5.16 -117.77
CA SER A 232 -103.04 -5.57 -116.47
C SER A 232 -104.47 -5.04 -116.17
N TYR A 233 -105.19 -4.50 -117.16
CA TYR A 233 -106.60 -4.14 -116.99
C TYR A 233 -107.56 -5.32 -117.31
N THR A 234 -107.11 -6.31 -118.08
CA THR A 234 -107.98 -7.40 -118.57
C THR A 234 -108.12 -8.59 -117.62
N ASP A 235 -107.15 -8.82 -116.72
CA ASP A 235 -107.00 -10.11 -116.02
C ASP A 235 -107.35 -10.02 -114.51
N ALA A 236 -108.10 -8.99 -114.11
CA ALA A 236 -108.27 -8.57 -112.72
C ALA A 236 -109.35 -9.35 -111.92
N THR A 237 -109.10 -10.62 -111.59
CA THR A 237 -109.94 -11.40 -110.65
C THR A 237 -109.15 -12.38 -109.74
N GLU A 238 -108.20 -11.89 -108.93
CA GLU A 238 -107.27 -12.74 -108.14
C GLU A 238 -107.14 -12.36 -106.64
N ASP A 239 -108.18 -11.78 -106.03
CA ASP A 239 -108.14 -11.28 -104.64
C ASP A 239 -107.99 -12.36 -103.54
N ARG A 240 -108.12 -13.64 -103.88
CA ARG A 240 -108.14 -14.73 -102.88
C ARG A 240 -106.76 -15.23 -102.46
N ARG A 241 -105.68 -14.82 -103.16
CA ARG A 241 -104.30 -15.27 -102.89
C ARG A 241 -103.63 -14.51 -101.73
N ILE A 242 -103.98 -13.22 -101.57
CA ILE A 242 -103.25 -12.28 -100.70
C ILE A 242 -103.38 -12.62 -99.20
N ALA A 243 -104.50 -13.21 -98.77
CA ALA A 243 -104.76 -13.49 -97.35
C ALA A 243 -103.76 -14.48 -96.73
N PHE A 244 -103.34 -15.52 -97.46
CA PHE A 244 -102.49 -16.60 -96.94
C PHE A 244 -101.03 -16.17 -96.75
N GLU A 245 -100.50 -15.35 -97.66
CA GLU A 245 -99.12 -14.85 -97.64
C GLU A 245 -98.81 -14.06 -96.34
N THR A 246 -99.79 -13.32 -95.80
CA THR A 246 -99.61 -12.45 -94.61
C THR A 246 -99.43 -13.20 -93.29
N LEU A 247 -99.94 -14.43 -93.17
CA LEU A 247 -99.81 -15.25 -91.97
C LEU A 247 -98.45 -15.95 -91.92
N LYS A 248 -97.97 -16.46 -93.06
CA LYS A 248 -96.66 -17.12 -93.18
C LYS A 248 -95.49 -16.22 -92.74
N VAL A 249 -95.52 -14.94 -93.15
CA VAL A 249 -94.48 -13.95 -92.82
C VAL A 249 -94.42 -13.60 -91.32
N LYS A 250 -95.48 -13.83 -90.54
CA LYS A 250 -95.46 -13.61 -89.09
C LYS A 250 -94.78 -14.77 -88.35
N ASP A 251 -95.10 -16.00 -88.74
CA ASP A 251 -94.57 -17.22 -88.11
C ASP A 251 -93.04 -17.37 -88.33
N GLU A 252 -92.56 -17.04 -89.54
CA GLU A 252 -91.12 -16.99 -89.85
C GLU A 252 -90.34 -15.94 -89.03
N LYS A 253 -91.00 -14.90 -88.50
CA LYS A 253 -90.34 -13.90 -87.64
C LYS A 253 -90.23 -14.37 -86.20
N SER A 254 -91.31 -14.90 -85.63
CA SER A 254 -91.30 -15.48 -84.27
C SER A 254 -90.29 -16.63 -84.13
N SER A 255 -90.17 -17.50 -85.15
CA SER A 255 -89.19 -18.58 -85.14
C SER A 255 -87.73 -18.07 -85.04
N LYS A 256 -87.39 -17.02 -85.82
CA LYS A 256 -86.04 -16.41 -85.81
C LYS A 256 -85.73 -15.69 -84.50
N GLU A 257 -86.73 -15.07 -83.85
CA GLU A 257 -86.56 -14.46 -82.53
C GLU A 257 -86.33 -15.51 -81.42
N ILE A 258 -87.03 -16.64 -81.45
CA ILE A 258 -86.84 -17.75 -80.51
C ILE A 258 -85.42 -18.31 -80.63
N GLU A 259 -84.92 -18.57 -81.84
CA GLU A 259 -83.54 -19.01 -82.06
C GLU A 259 -82.50 -18.03 -81.51
N ALA A 260 -82.70 -16.73 -81.71
CA ALA A 260 -81.79 -15.69 -81.23
C ALA A 260 -81.74 -15.66 -79.69
N GLN A 261 -82.89 -15.81 -79.03
CA GLN A 261 -82.94 -15.88 -77.56
C GLN A 261 -82.32 -17.19 -77.03
N MET A 262 -82.55 -18.34 -77.67
CA MET A 262 -81.90 -19.60 -77.28
C MET A 262 -80.37 -19.50 -77.36
N LYS A 263 -79.82 -18.95 -78.46
CA LYS A 263 -78.37 -18.71 -78.62
C LYS A 263 -77.82 -17.75 -77.56
N LYS A 264 -78.61 -16.75 -77.11
CA LYS A 264 -78.23 -15.82 -76.03
C LYS A 264 -78.24 -16.50 -74.65
N ILE A 265 -79.23 -17.34 -74.37
CA ILE A 265 -79.32 -18.13 -73.12
C ILE A 265 -78.13 -19.09 -73.02
N GLN A 266 -77.78 -19.79 -74.10
CA GLN A 266 -76.65 -20.72 -74.11
C GLN A 266 -75.32 -20.02 -73.78
N LYS A 267 -75.02 -18.88 -74.41
CA LYS A 267 -73.82 -18.08 -74.10
C LYS A 267 -73.76 -17.62 -72.64
N LEU A 268 -74.90 -17.27 -72.04
CA LEU A 268 -74.99 -16.90 -70.63
C LEU A 268 -74.77 -18.11 -69.70
N GLN A 269 -75.27 -19.30 -70.07
CA GLN A 269 -75.01 -20.54 -69.33
C GLN A 269 -73.53 -20.94 -69.35
N GLU A 270 -72.87 -20.83 -70.52
CA GLU A 270 -71.44 -21.06 -70.68
C GLU A 270 -70.61 -20.06 -69.83
N ALA A 271 -70.95 -18.77 -69.85
CA ALA A 271 -70.31 -17.75 -69.01
C ALA A 271 -70.47 -18.04 -67.50
N ILE A 272 -71.66 -18.47 -67.06
CA ILE A 272 -71.92 -18.88 -65.67
C ILE A 272 -71.07 -20.10 -65.30
N ALA A 273 -70.90 -21.08 -66.19
CA ALA A 273 -70.07 -22.25 -65.94
C ALA A 273 -68.59 -21.86 -65.77
N VAL A 274 -68.05 -20.99 -66.64
CA VAL A 274 -66.68 -20.48 -66.53
C VAL A 274 -66.46 -19.71 -65.23
N LEU A 275 -67.39 -18.83 -64.85
CA LEU A 275 -67.29 -18.06 -63.59
C LEU A 275 -67.34 -18.97 -62.35
N LYS A 276 -68.22 -19.99 -62.34
CA LYS A 276 -68.23 -21.00 -61.26
C LYS A 276 -66.91 -21.76 -61.16
N GLY A 277 -66.32 -22.13 -62.30
CA GLY A 277 -64.99 -22.76 -62.35
C GLY A 277 -63.90 -21.87 -61.73
N LYS A 278 -63.85 -20.59 -62.11
CA LYS A 278 -62.91 -19.61 -61.53
C LYS A 278 -63.09 -19.44 -60.01
N ILE A 279 -64.33 -19.38 -59.53
CA ILE A 279 -64.62 -19.28 -58.09
C ILE A 279 -64.11 -20.50 -57.32
N MET A 280 -64.31 -21.72 -57.84
CA MET A 280 -63.80 -22.92 -57.17
C MET A 280 -62.27 -22.99 -57.15
N LEU A 281 -61.60 -22.60 -58.25
CA LEU A 281 -60.13 -22.54 -58.30
C LEU A 281 -59.58 -21.55 -57.27
N HIS A 282 -60.10 -20.31 -57.26
CA HIS A 282 -59.68 -19.30 -56.27
C HIS A 282 -59.98 -19.72 -54.82
N SER A 283 -61.12 -20.38 -54.56
CA SER A 283 -61.43 -20.92 -53.22
C SER A 283 -60.34 -21.90 -52.78
N ARG A 284 -60.01 -22.87 -53.64
CA ARG A 284 -58.99 -23.89 -53.36
C ARG A 284 -57.59 -23.27 -53.17
N GLU A 285 -57.16 -22.38 -54.07
CA GLU A 285 -55.88 -21.68 -53.94
C GLU A 285 -55.80 -20.89 -52.63
N SER A 286 -56.89 -20.23 -52.24
CA SER A 286 -56.96 -19.52 -50.95
C SER A 286 -56.94 -20.45 -49.75
N GLU A 287 -57.55 -21.64 -49.83
CA GLU A 287 -57.52 -22.65 -48.77
C GLU A 287 -56.11 -23.24 -48.61
N ASP A 288 -55.45 -23.57 -49.73
CA ASP A 288 -54.08 -24.09 -49.75
C ASP A 288 -53.10 -23.05 -49.17
N GLN A 289 -53.17 -21.78 -49.60
CA GLN A 289 -52.37 -20.69 -49.02
C GLN A 289 -52.63 -20.49 -47.51
N ASN A 290 -53.89 -20.53 -47.08
CA ASN A 290 -54.25 -20.43 -45.66
C ASN A 290 -53.72 -21.63 -44.85
N GLN A 291 -53.61 -22.83 -45.43
CA GLN A 291 -53.00 -23.98 -44.77
C GLN A 291 -51.49 -23.78 -44.57
N TYR A 292 -50.76 -23.32 -45.58
CA TYR A 292 -49.33 -23.00 -45.43
C TYR A 292 -49.08 -21.97 -44.32
N ILE A 293 -49.83 -20.85 -44.33
CA ILE A 293 -49.70 -19.80 -43.30
C ILE A 293 -50.01 -20.33 -41.89
N ARG A 294 -50.99 -21.25 -41.74
CA ARG A 294 -51.29 -21.89 -40.45
C ARG A 294 -50.15 -22.81 -39.99
N ASN A 295 -49.59 -23.62 -40.89
CA ASN A 295 -48.49 -24.52 -40.59
C ASN A 295 -47.23 -23.74 -40.15
N ASP A 296 -46.89 -22.66 -40.87
CA ASP A 296 -45.75 -21.79 -40.53
C ASP A 296 -45.97 -21.07 -39.19
N LYS A 297 -47.18 -20.57 -38.94
CA LYS A 297 -47.56 -19.99 -37.65
C LYS A 297 -47.37 -20.98 -36.51
N ASP A 298 -47.83 -22.22 -36.67
CA ASP A 298 -47.73 -23.24 -35.62
C ASP A 298 -46.27 -23.69 -35.41
N LEU A 299 -45.46 -23.78 -36.47
CA LEU A 299 -44.02 -23.99 -36.38
C LEU A 299 -43.32 -22.88 -35.59
N ILE A 300 -43.61 -21.61 -35.90
CA ILE A 300 -43.08 -20.44 -35.18
C ILE A 300 -43.54 -20.46 -33.72
N LEU A 301 -44.78 -20.84 -33.43
CA LEU A 301 -45.29 -20.97 -32.05
C LEU A 301 -44.55 -22.06 -31.27
N ILE A 302 -44.19 -23.19 -31.88
CA ILE A 302 -43.37 -24.23 -31.27
C ILE A 302 -41.96 -23.71 -30.97
N GLN A 303 -41.31 -23.04 -31.92
CA GLN A 303 -39.99 -22.43 -31.73
C GLN A 303 -40.01 -21.37 -30.61
N LEU A 304 -41.02 -20.51 -30.58
CA LEU A 304 -41.21 -19.48 -29.56
C LEU A 304 -41.47 -20.08 -28.17
N ARG A 305 -42.18 -21.21 -28.05
CA ARG A 305 -42.31 -21.95 -26.79
C ARG A 305 -40.97 -22.51 -26.33
N LYS A 306 -40.18 -23.11 -27.23
CA LYS A 306 -38.84 -23.64 -26.93
C LYS A 306 -37.89 -22.53 -26.45
N LEU A 307 -37.85 -21.40 -27.16
CA LEU A 307 -37.03 -20.24 -26.77
C LEU A 307 -37.47 -19.63 -25.43
N LYS A 308 -38.79 -19.56 -25.16
CA LYS A 308 -39.30 -19.12 -23.84
C LYS A 308 -38.82 -20.04 -22.71
N ALA A 309 -38.85 -21.36 -22.90
CA ALA A 309 -38.39 -22.34 -21.91
C ALA A 309 -36.86 -22.28 -21.69
N GLN A 310 -36.08 -22.14 -22.77
CA GLN A 310 -34.63 -21.93 -22.66
C GLN A 310 -34.29 -20.64 -21.91
N ARG A 311 -35.04 -19.56 -22.17
CA ARG A 311 -34.87 -18.27 -21.47
C ARG A 311 -35.22 -18.36 -19.98
N THR A 312 -36.27 -19.09 -19.58
CA THR A 312 -36.59 -19.28 -18.15
C THR A 312 -35.51 -20.11 -17.46
N GLN A 313 -35.08 -21.22 -18.07
CA GLN A 313 -34.01 -22.07 -17.54
C GLN A 313 -32.68 -21.30 -17.37
N ALA A 314 -32.27 -20.49 -18.36
CA ALA A 314 -31.08 -19.65 -18.27
C ALA A 314 -31.20 -18.58 -17.16
N ARG A 315 -32.40 -18.06 -16.93
CA ARG A 315 -32.67 -17.12 -15.83
C ARG A 315 -32.61 -17.79 -14.45
N GLU A 316 -33.12 -19.01 -14.33
CA GLU A 316 -33.05 -19.81 -13.10
C GLU A 316 -31.60 -20.15 -12.75
N ILE A 317 -30.82 -20.68 -13.71
CA ILE A 317 -29.40 -21.01 -13.51
C ILE A 317 -28.58 -19.77 -13.15
N SER A 318 -28.80 -18.63 -13.81
CA SER A 318 -28.09 -17.39 -13.47
C SER A 318 -28.50 -16.83 -12.11
N GLN A 319 -29.76 -16.98 -11.69
CA GLN A 319 -30.21 -16.63 -10.35
C GLN A 319 -29.61 -17.54 -9.28
N GLU A 320 -29.55 -18.86 -9.50
CA GLU A 320 -28.90 -19.81 -8.59
C GLU A 320 -27.40 -19.52 -8.43
N ASN A 321 -26.69 -19.29 -9.55
CA ASN A 321 -25.28 -18.92 -9.55
C ASN A 321 -25.04 -17.60 -8.81
N LEU A 322 -25.89 -16.59 -9.00
CA LEU A 322 -25.81 -15.32 -8.28
C LEU A 322 -26.03 -15.50 -6.78
N VAL A 323 -27.01 -16.30 -6.36
CA VAL A 323 -27.25 -16.63 -4.94
C VAL A 323 -26.06 -17.37 -4.33
N LYS A 324 -25.50 -18.36 -5.05
CA LYS A 324 -24.31 -19.11 -4.60
C LYS A 324 -23.10 -18.20 -4.44
N LEU A 325 -22.76 -17.41 -5.47
CA LEU A 325 -21.65 -16.45 -5.45
C LEU A 325 -21.82 -15.42 -4.32
N THR A 326 -23.04 -14.90 -4.13
CA THR A 326 -23.33 -13.93 -3.06
C THR A 326 -23.15 -14.56 -1.68
N ARG A 327 -23.56 -15.82 -1.49
CA ARG A 327 -23.40 -16.55 -0.23
C ARG A 327 -21.93 -16.85 0.07
N GLU A 328 -21.19 -17.35 -0.92
CA GLU A 328 -19.77 -17.71 -0.78
C GLU A 328 -18.90 -16.47 -0.56
N SER A 329 -19.11 -15.41 -1.36
CA SER A 329 -18.44 -14.10 -1.19
C SER A 329 -18.72 -13.47 0.17
N ASN A 330 -19.97 -13.49 0.65
CA ASN A 330 -20.28 -12.99 1.99
C ASN A 330 -19.66 -13.85 3.11
N ALA A 331 -19.48 -15.15 2.90
CA ALA A 331 -18.81 -16.03 3.86
C ALA A 331 -17.30 -15.74 3.91
N THR A 332 -16.63 -15.60 2.76
CA THR A 332 -15.20 -15.26 2.70
C THR A 332 -14.94 -13.85 3.22
N LEU A 333 -15.76 -12.85 2.89
CA LEU A 333 -15.67 -11.49 3.45
C LEU A 333 -15.83 -11.49 4.99
N LYS A 334 -16.74 -12.29 5.54
CA LYS A 334 -16.89 -12.45 7.00
C LYS A 334 -15.68 -13.15 7.63
N ALA A 335 -15.07 -14.12 6.95
CA ALA A 335 -13.85 -14.78 7.42
C ALA A 335 -12.65 -13.82 7.40
N LEU A 336 -12.45 -13.08 6.30
CA LEU A 336 -11.39 -12.09 6.17
C LEU A 336 -11.53 -10.95 7.18
N LYS A 337 -12.76 -10.44 7.43
CA LYS A 337 -13.00 -9.46 8.51
C LYS A 337 -12.55 -10.00 9.87
N LYS A 338 -12.88 -11.25 10.23
CA LYS A 338 -12.38 -11.87 11.47
C LYS A 338 -10.85 -11.99 11.53
N VAL A 339 -10.16 -12.12 10.40
CA VAL A 339 -8.69 -12.12 10.35
C VAL A 339 -8.15 -10.70 10.57
N VAL A 340 -8.74 -9.69 9.94
CA VAL A 340 -8.41 -8.26 10.19
C VAL A 340 -8.65 -7.89 11.65
N ASP A 341 -9.81 -8.25 12.22
CA ASP A 341 -10.15 -8.00 13.63
C ASP A 341 -9.13 -8.64 14.60
N LYS A 342 -8.59 -9.82 14.26
CA LYS A 342 -7.52 -10.47 15.02
C LYS A 342 -6.19 -9.73 14.85
N GLY A 343 -5.82 -9.35 13.62
CA GLY A 343 -4.61 -8.57 13.34
C GLY A 343 -4.61 -7.23 14.07
N GLU A 344 -5.71 -6.49 14.03
CA GLU A 344 -5.88 -5.24 14.80
C GLU A 344 -5.72 -5.46 16.30
N LYS A 345 -6.29 -6.53 16.86
CA LYS A 345 -6.14 -6.86 18.29
C LYS A 345 -4.69 -7.15 18.64
N ILE A 346 -3.97 -7.90 17.80
CA ILE A 346 -2.54 -8.18 17.99
C ILE A 346 -1.72 -6.88 17.94
N LEU A 347 -1.97 -6.00 16.97
CA LEU A 347 -1.30 -4.70 16.87
C LEU A 347 -1.59 -3.78 18.07
N LYS A 348 -2.86 -3.70 18.50
CA LYS A 348 -3.26 -2.92 19.69
C LYS A 348 -2.62 -3.46 20.98
N LEU A 349 -2.55 -4.79 21.13
CA LEU A 349 -1.84 -5.41 22.25
C LEU A 349 -0.33 -5.13 22.19
N ALA A 350 0.30 -5.25 21.03
CA ALA A 350 1.71 -4.93 20.84
C ALA A 350 2.01 -3.45 21.17
N GLU A 351 1.15 -2.51 20.76
CA GLU A 351 1.28 -1.08 21.10
C GLU A 351 1.13 -0.83 22.61
N ILE A 352 0.22 -1.54 23.29
CA ILE A 352 0.06 -1.45 24.75
C ILE A 352 1.29 -2.03 25.46
N CYS A 353 1.78 -3.21 25.06
CA CYS A 353 3.00 -3.81 25.60
C CYS A 353 4.22 -2.89 25.40
N ARG A 354 4.34 -2.27 24.22
CA ARG A 354 5.43 -1.34 23.88
C ARG A 354 5.49 -0.08 24.76
N LYS A 355 4.45 0.23 25.53
CA LYS A 355 4.49 1.32 26.54
C LYS A 355 5.32 0.93 27.77
N PHE A 356 5.41 -0.36 28.10
CA PHE A 356 6.13 -0.87 29.28
C PHE A 356 7.56 -1.32 29.00
N GLU A 357 7.96 -1.43 27.74
CA GLU A 357 9.33 -1.77 27.31
C GLU A 357 10.30 -0.61 27.60
N THR A 358 11.56 -0.93 27.92
CA THR A 358 12.60 0.09 28.14
C THR A 358 13.01 0.76 26.82
N GLU A 359 13.75 1.87 26.88
CA GLU A 359 14.25 2.52 25.65
C GLU A 359 15.25 1.62 24.90
N GLU A 360 16.11 0.90 25.62
CA GLU A 360 17.01 -0.09 25.04
C GLU A 360 16.24 -1.17 24.25
N GLU A 361 15.16 -1.71 24.81
CA GLU A 361 14.32 -2.72 24.13
C GLU A 361 13.49 -2.17 22.98
N LYS A 362 13.29 -0.85 22.91
CA LYS A 362 12.62 -0.18 21.79
C LYS A 362 13.57 0.10 20.63
N VAL A 363 14.87 0.27 20.90
CA VAL A 363 15.94 0.57 19.92
C VAL A 363 16.61 -0.72 19.43
N LEU A 364 16.92 -1.67 20.32
CA LEU A 364 17.30 -3.05 19.98
C LEU A 364 16.27 -4.05 20.55
N PRO A 365 15.18 -4.34 19.81
CA PRO A 365 14.19 -5.33 20.23
C PRO A 365 14.69 -6.79 20.18
N PHE A 366 15.76 -7.03 19.42
CA PHE A 366 16.30 -8.36 19.14
C PHE A 366 17.79 -8.38 19.47
N TYR A 367 18.19 -9.29 20.33
CA TYR A 367 19.56 -9.46 20.78
C TYR A 367 20.24 -10.53 19.92
N SER A 368 21.50 -10.29 19.55
CA SER A 368 22.33 -11.34 18.94
C SER A 368 22.40 -12.53 19.88
N SER A 369 22.37 -13.73 19.29
CA SER A 369 22.70 -14.96 20.01
C SER A 369 24.07 -14.80 20.67
N VAL A 370 24.15 -15.05 21.97
CA VAL A 370 25.43 -15.12 22.70
C VAL A 370 26.11 -16.48 22.45
N LEU A 371 25.34 -17.51 22.07
CA LEU A 371 25.86 -18.79 21.61
C LEU A 371 26.68 -18.58 20.33
N THR A 372 27.89 -19.13 20.35
CA THR A 372 28.78 -19.28 19.19
C THR A 372 28.16 -20.22 18.14
N LEU A 373 28.69 -20.21 16.92
CA LEU A 373 28.21 -21.11 15.85
C LEU A 373 28.33 -22.59 16.24
N GLU A 374 29.37 -22.96 16.98
CA GLU A 374 29.60 -24.31 17.49
C GLU A 374 28.52 -24.71 18.52
N GLU A 375 28.17 -23.81 19.44
CA GLU A 375 27.11 -24.02 20.44
C GLU A 375 25.70 -24.07 19.82
N GLN A 376 25.45 -23.31 18.75
CA GLN A 376 24.20 -23.38 17.98
C GLN A 376 24.07 -24.71 17.22
N GLU A 377 25.16 -25.23 16.68
CA GLU A 377 25.15 -26.54 16.01
C GLU A 377 24.96 -27.69 17.02
N THR A 378 25.45 -27.57 18.25
CA THR A 378 25.17 -28.56 19.31
C THR A 378 23.74 -28.48 19.85
N GLU A 379 23.18 -27.28 20.12
CA GLU A 379 21.77 -27.16 20.55
C GLU A 379 20.80 -27.69 19.48
N MET A 380 21.11 -27.49 18.20
CA MET A 380 20.36 -28.04 17.07
C MET A 380 20.46 -29.57 16.95
N GLN A 381 21.50 -30.20 17.49
CA GLN A 381 21.70 -31.66 17.47
C GLN A 381 21.12 -32.33 18.73
N GLU A 382 21.33 -31.76 19.92
CA GLU A 382 20.78 -32.26 21.19
C GLU A 382 19.26 -32.01 21.29
N GLY A 383 18.76 -30.94 20.68
CA GLY A 383 17.32 -30.60 20.69
C GLY A 383 16.42 -31.58 19.93
N ASP A 384 16.96 -32.39 19.02
CA ASP A 384 16.19 -33.35 18.22
C ASP A 384 15.96 -34.71 18.93
N GLU A 385 16.69 -35.02 20.02
CA GLU A 385 16.70 -36.39 20.58
C GLU A 385 15.43 -36.80 21.35
N GLU A 386 14.55 -35.86 21.76
CA GLU A 386 13.32 -36.22 22.50
C GLU A 386 12.05 -35.39 22.17
N LEU A 387 11.99 -34.79 20.97
CA LEU A 387 10.79 -34.08 20.52
C LEU A 387 9.68 -35.04 20.06
N THR A 388 8.59 -35.12 20.84
CA THR A 388 7.33 -35.75 20.37
C THR A 388 6.86 -35.10 19.07
N LYS A 389 6.37 -35.91 18.11
CA LYS A 389 6.02 -35.45 16.75
C LYS A 389 5.05 -34.27 16.70
N GLU A 390 4.15 -34.17 17.68
CA GLU A 390 3.22 -33.04 17.83
C GLU A 390 3.98 -31.75 18.21
N LEU A 391 4.97 -31.84 19.12
CA LEU A 391 5.79 -30.70 19.52
C LEU A 391 6.67 -30.21 18.36
N ALA A 392 7.26 -31.14 17.60
CA ALA A 392 8.03 -30.81 16.40
C ALA A 392 7.19 -30.09 15.32
N GLN A 393 5.93 -30.51 15.10
CA GLN A 393 5.01 -29.81 14.20
C GLN A 393 4.66 -28.40 14.71
N VAL A 394 4.37 -28.26 16.00
CA VAL A 394 4.11 -26.95 16.63
C VAL A 394 5.33 -26.03 16.51
N MET A 395 6.55 -26.54 16.76
CA MET A 395 7.78 -25.77 16.59
C MET A 395 8.03 -25.33 15.14
N ALA A 396 7.68 -26.16 14.15
CA ALA A 396 7.73 -25.78 12.74
C ALA A 396 6.75 -24.63 12.40
N ASP A 397 5.51 -24.69 12.88
CA ASP A 397 4.50 -23.63 12.67
C ASP A 397 4.90 -22.30 13.33
N TYR A 398 5.64 -22.35 14.45
CA TYR A 398 6.10 -21.17 15.19
C TYR A 398 7.54 -20.73 14.91
N ARG A 399 8.22 -21.31 13.91
CA ARG A 399 9.61 -20.95 13.54
C ARG A 399 9.79 -19.45 13.22
N GLY A 400 8.76 -18.81 12.66
CA GLY A 400 8.76 -17.35 12.45
C GLY A 400 8.69 -16.48 13.71
N MET A 401 8.51 -17.08 14.90
CA MET A 401 8.34 -16.38 16.19
C MET A 401 9.56 -16.48 17.12
N GLU A 402 10.69 -17.03 16.68
CA GLU A 402 11.93 -17.12 17.47
C GLU A 402 12.31 -15.79 18.13
N ASN A 403 12.23 -14.69 17.38
CA ASN A 403 12.56 -13.34 17.87
C ASN A 403 11.55 -12.81 18.91
N PHE A 404 10.28 -13.22 18.85
CA PHE A 404 9.30 -12.93 19.89
C PHE A 404 9.64 -13.67 21.18
N TRP A 405 10.01 -14.95 21.09
CA TRP A 405 10.37 -15.78 22.24
C TRP A 405 11.68 -15.33 22.89
N LYS A 406 12.71 -14.96 22.12
CA LYS A 406 13.95 -14.33 22.65
C LYS A 406 13.63 -13.10 23.50
N ARG A 407 12.74 -12.23 23.02
CA ARG A 407 12.33 -11.00 23.71
C ARG A 407 11.51 -11.30 24.98
N TYR A 408 10.55 -12.22 24.89
CA TYR A 408 9.77 -12.69 26.05
C TYR A 408 10.67 -13.29 27.14
N ASN A 409 11.64 -14.14 26.76
CA ASN A 409 12.55 -14.78 27.69
C ASN A 409 13.48 -13.78 28.38
N LYS A 410 13.99 -12.75 27.68
CA LYS A 410 14.76 -11.66 28.31
C LYS A 410 13.95 -10.96 29.39
N VAL A 411 12.76 -10.45 29.05
CA VAL A 411 11.87 -9.77 30.01
C VAL A 411 11.51 -10.70 31.18
N LYS A 412 11.39 -12.01 30.93
CA LYS A 412 11.15 -13.00 31.99
C LYS A 412 12.34 -13.17 32.93
N LEU A 413 13.58 -13.18 32.43
CA LEU A 413 14.80 -13.21 33.24
C LEU A 413 14.97 -11.93 34.06
N GLU A 414 14.65 -10.77 33.48
CA GLU A 414 14.65 -9.48 34.19
C GLU A 414 13.58 -9.42 35.28
N GLN A 415 12.37 -9.94 35.02
CA GLN A 415 11.34 -10.08 36.05
C GLN A 415 11.85 -10.92 37.24
N LEU A 416 12.51 -12.05 36.97
CA LEU A 416 13.05 -12.94 37.99
C LEU A 416 14.21 -12.29 38.76
N SER A 417 15.11 -11.58 38.09
CA SER A 417 16.23 -10.88 38.75
C SER A 417 15.73 -9.73 39.64
N LEU A 418 14.73 -8.96 39.18
CA LEU A 418 14.07 -7.92 39.97
C LEU A 418 13.33 -8.50 41.18
N GLN A 419 12.61 -9.61 41.03
CA GLN A 419 11.97 -10.30 42.16
C GLN A 419 13.00 -10.78 43.19
N HIS A 420 14.12 -11.34 42.74
CA HIS A 420 15.20 -11.75 43.64
C HIS A 420 15.84 -10.55 44.36
N ARG A 421 16.11 -9.46 43.64
CA ARG A 421 16.63 -8.19 44.20
C ARG A 421 15.65 -7.59 45.22
N GLN A 422 14.34 -7.63 44.94
CA GLN A 422 13.31 -7.17 45.87
C GLN A 422 13.29 -8.02 47.16
N ALA A 423 13.37 -9.35 47.05
CA ALA A 423 13.43 -10.23 48.21
C ALA A 423 14.69 -9.96 49.07
N GLN A 424 15.86 -9.79 48.44
CA GLN A 424 17.10 -9.39 49.13
C GLN A 424 16.94 -8.04 49.86
N LEU A 425 16.37 -7.02 49.19
CA LEU A 425 16.18 -5.69 49.78
C LEU A 425 15.16 -5.70 50.93
N LEU A 426 14.10 -6.51 50.85
CA LEU A 426 13.14 -6.69 51.95
C LEU A 426 13.81 -7.35 53.17
N GLU A 427 14.63 -8.36 52.95
CA GLU A 427 15.39 -9.04 54.01
C GLU A 427 16.44 -8.12 54.66
N ILE A 428 17.12 -7.28 53.87
CA ILE A 428 18.01 -6.23 54.38
C ILE A 428 17.22 -5.18 55.18
N ASN A 429 16.06 -4.73 54.67
CA ASN A 429 15.20 -3.76 55.37
C ASN A 429 14.70 -4.31 56.71
N ARG A 430 14.32 -5.60 56.76
CA ARG A 430 13.97 -6.31 57.99
C ARG A 430 15.11 -6.30 59.00
N LYS A 431 16.32 -6.70 58.59
CA LYS A 431 17.53 -6.66 59.44
C LYS A 431 17.87 -5.26 59.93
N LEU A 432 17.76 -4.24 59.07
CA LEU A 432 17.99 -2.84 59.47
C LEU A 432 16.95 -2.34 60.48
N ARG A 433 15.67 -2.72 60.33
CA ARG A 433 14.62 -2.43 61.33
C ARG A 433 14.88 -3.14 62.65
N GLU A 434 15.34 -4.40 62.60
CA GLU A 434 15.71 -5.17 63.79
C GLU A 434 16.90 -4.54 64.52
N MET A 435 17.97 -4.16 63.82
CA MET A 435 19.11 -3.45 64.42
C MET A 435 18.71 -2.04 64.93
N LEU A 436 17.85 -1.31 64.23
CA LEU A 436 17.34 -0.03 64.69
C LEU A 436 16.49 -0.18 65.96
N LYS A 437 15.65 -1.23 66.03
CA LYS A 437 14.92 -1.56 67.26
C LYS A 437 15.91 -1.87 68.39
N GLN A 438 16.88 -2.76 68.18
CA GLN A 438 17.92 -3.08 69.18
C GLN A 438 18.71 -1.85 69.65
N TYR A 439 18.99 -0.88 68.76
CA TYR A 439 19.68 0.36 69.11
C TYR A 439 18.80 1.30 69.95
N LEU A 440 17.53 1.46 69.60
CA LEU A 440 16.56 2.24 70.39
C LEU A 440 16.26 1.58 71.75
N ASP A 441 16.15 0.25 71.77
CA ASP A 441 16.01 -0.57 72.97
C ASP A 441 17.27 -0.50 73.86
N GLY A 442 18.45 -0.31 73.28
CA GLY A 442 19.71 -0.11 74.02
C GLY A 442 19.88 1.29 74.63
N ILE A 443 19.10 2.28 74.19
CA ILE A 443 19.18 3.70 74.64
C ILE A 443 17.97 4.09 75.50
N SER A 444 16.81 3.50 75.24
CA SER A 444 15.59 3.70 76.01
C SER A 444 15.45 2.65 77.13
N VAL A 445 14.86 3.03 78.25
CA VAL A 445 14.52 2.10 79.33
C VAL A 445 13.02 1.85 79.27
N SER A 446 12.65 0.73 78.65
CA SER A 446 11.26 0.28 78.49
C SER A 446 11.05 -1.10 79.12
N ASP A 447 9.79 -1.47 79.38
CA ASP A 447 9.46 -2.72 80.08
C ASP A 447 9.84 -3.97 79.26
N GLU A 448 9.74 -3.91 77.92
CA GLU A 448 10.27 -4.96 77.02
C GLU A 448 11.78 -5.15 77.22
N VAL A 449 12.54 -4.05 77.29
CA VAL A 449 14.01 -4.07 77.46
C VAL A 449 14.40 -4.64 78.83
N LEU A 450 13.63 -4.32 79.88
CA LEU A 450 13.87 -4.84 81.23
C LEU A 450 13.52 -6.34 81.36
N SER A 451 12.61 -6.86 80.53
CA SER A 451 12.24 -8.28 80.49
C SER A 451 13.23 -9.18 79.72
N GLN A 452 14.11 -8.58 78.91
CA GLN A 452 15.07 -9.29 78.06
C GLN A 452 16.51 -9.21 78.61
N LEU A 453 17.42 -10.04 78.07
CA LEU A 453 18.84 -10.01 78.44
C LEU A 453 19.47 -8.66 78.07
N ASN A 454 19.77 -7.85 79.08
CA ASN A 454 20.23 -6.48 78.92
C ASN A 454 21.51 -6.18 79.73
N PRO A 455 22.29 -5.16 79.36
CA PRO A 455 23.46 -4.72 80.13
C PRO A 455 23.11 -3.84 81.35
N LEU A 456 21.84 -3.45 81.50
CA LEU A 456 21.37 -2.53 82.54
C LEU A 456 21.23 -3.19 83.92
N PHE A 457 20.95 -4.50 83.97
CA PHE A 457 20.91 -5.29 85.20
C PHE A 457 22.03 -6.34 85.24
N ILE A 458 23.03 -6.12 86.09
CA ILE A 458 24.09 -7.09 86.39
C ILE A 458 23.67 -7.93 87.59
N VAL A 459 23.28 -9.18 87.35
CA VAL A 459 22.93 -10.15 88.40
C VAL A 459 24.10 -11.10 88.62
N ASN A 460 24.52 -11.31 89.87
CA ASN A 460 25.57 -12.25 90.28
C ASN A 460 26.94 -12.05 89.57
N HIS A 461 27.40 -10.79 89.45
CA HIS A 461 28.72 -10.41 88.91
C HIS A 461 29.05 -10.91 87.49
N ARG A 462 28.04 -11.31 86.71
CA ARG A 462 28.18 -11.61 85.27
C ARG A 462 27.46 -10.54 84.47
N SER A 463 28.17 -9.89 83.55
CA SER A 463 27.52 -9.06 82.54
C SER A 463 26.78 -9.97 81.55
N ASN A 464 25.52 -9.65 81.25
CA ASN A 464 24.71 -10.40 80.28
C ASN A 464 25.06 -10.08 78.81
N LEU A 465 26.29 -9.61 78.57
CA LEU A 465 26.81 -9.35 77.23
C LEU A 465 27.28 -10.67 76.60
N PRO A 466 27.02 -10.91 75.31
CA PRO A 466 27.72 -11.96 74.57
C PRO A 466 29.24 -11.74 74.69
N GLN A 467 29.99 -12.79 75.02
CA GLN A 467 31.45 -12.72 74.97
C GLN A 467 31.90 -12.40 73.52
N PRO A 468 32.96 -11.61 73.33
CA PRO A 468 33.57 -11.48 72.01
C PRO A 468 34.04 -12.87 71.57
N LEU A 469 33.57 -13.31 70.40
CA LEU A 469 34.06 -14.53 69.77
C LEU A 469 35.60 -14.44 69.63
N PRO A 470 36.34 -15.54 69.80
CA PRO A 470 37.78 -15.53 69.56
C PRO A 470 38.06 -15.02 68.14
N THR A 471 39.04 -14.15 68.00
CA THR A 471 39.61 -13.84 66.69
C THR A 471 39.97 -15.17 66.01
N PRO A 472 39.57 -15.40 64.75
CA PRO A 472 40.01 -16.57 64.02
C PRO A 472 41.54 -16.56 64.01
N MET A 473 42.16 -17.61 64.56
CA MET A 473 43.57 -17.86 64.30
C MET A 473 43.74 -17.91 62.79
N ALA A 474 44.81 -17.30 62.28
CA ALA A 474 45.09 -17.26 60.85
C ALA A 474 45.13 -18.69 60.28
N GLN A 475 44.02 -19.12 59.68
CA GLN A 475 44.05 -20.26 58.78
C GLN A 475 44.89 -19.84 57.59
N SER A 476 45.80 -20.72 57.17
CA SER A 476 46.59 -20.56 55.96
C SER A 476 45.64 -20.50 54.76
N GLY A 477 45.25 -19.28 54.39
CA GLY A 477 44.60 -19.02 53.11
C GLY A 477 45.59 -19.40 52.02
N TYR A 478 45.32 -20.52 51.35
CA TYR A 478 45.86 -20.71 50.02
C TYR A 478 45.35 -19.55 49.16
N ASN A 479 46.26 -18.89 48.44
CA ASN A 479 45.90 -17.84 47.51
C ASN A 479 45.08 -18.45 46.36
N ILE A 480 43.77 -18.51 46.53
CA ILE A 480 42.84 -18.65 45.41
C ILE A 480 42.84 -17.30 44.72
N VAL A 481 43.73 -17.17 43.73
CA VAL A 481 43.67 -16.10 42.76
C VAL A 481 42.40 -16.33 41.95
N GLU A 482 41.39 -15.48 42.15
CA GLU A 482 40.27 -15.41 41.21
C GLU A 482 40.85 -15.12 39.82
N ALA A 483 40.54 -15.99 38.85
CA ALA A 483 41.02 -15.87 37.47
C ALA A 483 40.26 -14.76 36.72
N ALA A 484 40.40 -13.52 37.20
CA ALA A 484 39.78 -12.32 36.66
C ALA A 484 40.80 -11.31 36.13
N HIS A 485 41.95 -11.78 35.61
CA HIS A 485 42.92 -10.96 34.87
C HIS A 485 43.83 -11.79 33.93
N VAL A 486 43.25 -12.49 32.93
CA VAL A 486 44.00 -12.96 31.75
C VAL A 486 43.17 -12.80 30.47
N ILE A 487 42.86 -11.55 30.09
CA ILE A 487 42.74 -11.15 28.68
C ILE A 487 43.42 -9.79 28.51
N SER A 488 44.74 -9.83 28.34
CA SER A 488 45.53 -8.75 27.74
C SER A 488 46.63 -9.40 26.93
N HIS A 489 46.70 -9.06 25.63
CA HIS A 489 47.58 -9.62 24.60
C HIS A 489 47.09 -10.90 23.89
N THR A 490 46.04 -10.74 23.06
CA THR A 490 46.02 -11.31 21.70
C THR A 490 45.56 -10.25 20.70
N LEU A 491 46.53 -9.50 20.17
CA LEU A 491 46.54 -8.92 18.82
C LEU A 491 47.84 -9.42 18.17
#